data_AF-N4XHW4-F1
#
_entry.id   AF-N4XHW4-F1
#
_cell.length_a   1.000
_cell.length_b   1.000
_cell.length_c   1.000
_cell.angle_alpha   90.00
_cell.angle_beta   90.00
_cell.angle_gamma   90.00
#
_symmetry.space_group_name_H-M   'P 1'
#
loop_
_entity.id
_entity.type
_entity.pdbx_description
1 polymer ?
#
loop_
_entity_poly.entity_id
_entity_poly.type
_entity_poly.pdbx_seq_one_letter_code
_entity_poly.pdbx_strand_id
1 'polypeptide(L)' 'AGCAGVVMACYSAAGFTWGATFSASAPASILLCNAAFGKCQAACAVVLLGPTP' A
#
# COMPACT_ATOMS: atom_id res chain seq x y z
N ALA A 1 -9.64 -7.17 6.64
CA ALA A 1 -9.20 -5.82 6.19
C ALA A 1 -7.94 -5.45 6.96
N GLY A 2 -6.96 -4.82 6.30
CA GLY A 2 -5.63 -4.49 6.83
C GLY A 2 -4.92 -3.56 5.83
N CYS A 3 -3.58 -3.51 5.79
CA CYS A 3 -2.87 -2.67 4.81
C CYS A 3 -3.29 -2.97 3.36
N ALA A 4 -3.59 -4.23 3.03
CA ALA A 4 -4.13 -4.62 1.72
C ALA A 4 -5.52 -4.00 1.42
N GLY A 5 -6.35 -3.77 2.44
CA GLY A 5 -7.63 -3.09 2.29
C GLY A 5 -7.46 -1.60 1.97
N VAL A 6 -6.44 -0.95 2.56
CA VAL A 6 -6.12 0.47 2.31
C VAL A 6 -5.71 0.68 0.85
N VAL A 7 -4.80 -0.14 0.34
CA VAL A 7 -4.32 -0.01 -1.04
C VAL A 7 -5.41 -0.34 -2.06
N MET A 8 -6.21 -1.38 -1.80
CA MET A 8 -7.35 -1.73 -2.65
C MET A 8 -8.36 -0.59 -2.75
N ALA A 9 -8.73 0.03 -1.62
CA ALA A 9 -9.64 1.17 -1.60
C ALA A 9 -9.08 2.39 -2.36
N CYS A 10 -7.79 2.69 -2.19
CA CYS A 10 -7.14 3.79 -2.90
C CYS A 10 -7.10 3.57 -4.42
N TYR A 11 -6.76 2.35 -4.84
CA TYR A 11 -6.78 1.96 -6.26
C TYR A 11 -8.18 2.02 -6.86
N SER A 12 -9.19 1.50 -6.15
CA SER A 12 -10.59 1.57 -6.59
C SER A 12 -11.08 3.01 -6.72
N ALA A 13 -10.73 3.89 -5.78
CA ALA A 13 -11.04 5.32 -5.88
C ALA A 13 -10.35 6.01 -7.05
N ALA A 14 -9.15 5.55 -7.42
CA ALA A 14 -8.40 6.03 -8.58
C ALA A 14 -8.87 5.39 -9.91
N GLY A 15 -9.76 4.40 -9.88
CA GLY A 15 -10.24 3.70 -11.08
C GLY A 15 -9.28 2.64 -11.63
N PHE A 16 -8.33 2.15 -10.83
CA PHE A 16 -7.35 1.14 -11.22
C PHE A 16 -7.57 -0.17 -10.47
N THR A 17 -7.14 -1.29 -11.08
CA THR A 17 -7.10 -2.58 -10.38
C THR A 17 -5.71 -2.81 -9.76
N TRP A 18 -5.69 -3.22 -8.50
CA TRP A 18 -4.44 -3.41 -7.76
C TRP A 18 -3.60 -4.56 -8.34
N GLY A 19 -2.31 -4.32 -8.56
CA GLY A 19 -1.37 -5.31 -9.08
C GLY A 19 -1.33 -5.46 -10.62
N ALA A 20 -2.21 -4.82 -11.39
CA ALA A 20 -2.17 -4.90 -12.85
C ALA A 20 -1.27 -3.84 -13.51
N THR A 21 -0.93 -2.77 -12.81
CA THR A 21 -0.11 -1.69 -13.36
C THR A 21 1.38 -2.01 -13.21
N PHE A 22 2.11 -2.06 -14.33
CA PHE A 22 3.57 -2.21 -14.33
C PHE A 22 4.24 -0.94 -13.77
N SER A 23 5.20 -1.10 -12.86
CA SER A 23 5.72 0.02 -12.04
C SER A 23 6.34 1.17 -12.84
N ALA A 24 6.86 0.92 -14.05
CA ALA A 24 7.49 1.96 -14.86
C ALA A 24 6.48 2.93 -15.52
N SER A 25 5.22 2.50 -15.69
CA SER A 25 4.15 3.30 -16.31
C SER A 25 3.05 3.67 -15.33
N ALA A 26 3.30 3.51 -14.02
CA ALA A 26 2.31 3.78 -13.00
C ALA A 26 1.99 5.29 -12.89
N PRO A 27 0.71 5.69 -12.94
CA PRO A 27 0.29 7.06 -12.65
C PRO A 27 0.74 7.51 -11.26
N ALA A 28 0.91 8.82 -11.06
CA ALA A 28 1.30 9.39 -9.77
C ALA A 28 0.34 9.00 -8.62
N SER A 29 -0.96 8.90 -8.89
CA SER A 29 -1.95 8.43 -7.91
C SER A 29 -1.67 7.01 -7.42
N ILE A 30 -1.21 6.14 -8.31
CA ILE A 30 -0.89 4.74 -8.01
C ILE A 30 0.39 4.62 -7.18
N LEU A 31 1.39 5.46 -7.49
CA LEU A 31 2.60 5.57 -6.67
C LEU A 31 2.27 6.01 -5.25
N LEU A 32 1.35 6.98 -5.08
CA LEU A 32 0.89 7.43 -3.76
C LEU A 32 0.10 6.35 -3.00
N CYS A 33 -0.80 5.61 -3.67
CA CYS A 33 -1.51 4.49 -3.06
C CYS A 33 -0.54 3.41 -2.54
N ASN A 34 0.49 3.07 -3.32
CA ASN A 34 1.52 2.12 -2.91
C ASN A 34 2.43 2.66 -1.80
N ALA A 35 2.73 3.96 -1.80
CA ALA A 35 3.46 4.58 -0.70
C ALA A 35 2.68 4.46 0.62
N ALA A 36 1.37 4.73 0.61
CA ALA A 36 0.50 4.56 1.77
C ALA A 36 0.47 3.09 2.25
N PHE A 37 0.38 2.14 1.32
CA PHE A 37 0.48 0.71 1.61
C PHE A 37 1.79 0.36 2.32
N GLY A 38 2.93 0.81 1.77
CA GLY A 38 4.25 0.56 2.33
C GLY A 38 4.42 1.17 3.73
N LYS A 39 3.89 2.36 3.98
CA LYS A 39 3.90 2.97 5.33
C LYS A 39 3.09 2.17 6.33
N CYS A 40 1.91 1.68 5.95
CA CYS A 40 1.12 0.78 6.79
C CYS A 40 1.87 -0.51 7.10
N GLN A 41 2.48 -1.15 6.08
CA GLN A 41 3.28 -2.36 6.27
C GLN A 41 4.49 -2.13 7.19
N ALA A 42 5.18 -0.99 7.04
CA ALA A 42 6.31 -0.64 7.89
C ALA A 42 5.89 -0.52 9.36
N ALA A 43 4.72 0.07 9.65
CA ALA A 43 4.20 0.13 11.01
C ALA A 43 3.90 -1.27 11.57
N CYS A 44 3.27 -2.15 10.78
CA CYS A 44 3.04 -3.55 11.18
C CYS A 44 4.36 -4.28 11.45
N ALA A 45 5.37 -4.06 10.61
CA ALA A 45 6.69 -4.66 10.78
C ALA A 45 7.39 -4.17 12.06
N VAL A 46 7.27 -2.87 12.40
CA VAL A 46 7.81 -2.31 13.65
C VAL A 46 7.17 -2.97 14.87
N VAL A 47 5.86 -3.19 14.86
CA VAL A 47 5.17 -3.87 15.97
C VAL A 47 5.59 -5.33 16.09
N LEU A 48 5.74 -6.03 14.96
CA LEU A 48 6.05 -7.46 14.95
C LEU A 48 7.53 -7.76 15.26
N LEU A 49 8.44 -6.92 14.78
CA LEU A 49 9.89 -7.13 14.84
C LEU A 49 10.59 -6.24 15.86
N GLY A 50 9.86 -5.33 16.51
CA GLY A 50 10.37 -4.51 17.58
C GLY A 50 10.77 -5.35 18.81
N PRO A 51 11.71 -4.85 19.63
CA PRO A 51 12.08 -5.53 20.86
C PRO A 51 10.86 -5.72 21.78
N THR A 52 10.68 -6.94 22.27
CA THR A 52 9.69 -7.23 23.31
C THR A 52 10.25 -6.85 24.68
N PRO A 53 9.42 -6.29 25.58
CA PRO A 53 9.85 -5.97 26.94
C PRO A 53 10.30 -7.20 27.74
#